data_AF-A0A6L9INF2-F1
#
_entry.id   AF-A0A6L9INF2-F1
#
_cell.length_a   1.000
_cell.length_b   1.000
_cell.length_c   1.000
_cell.angle_alpha   90.00
_cell.angle_beta   90.00
_cell.angle_gamma   90.00
#
_symmetry.space_group_name_H-M   'P 1'
#
loop_
_entity.id
_entity.type
_entity.pdbx_description
1 polymer ?
#
loop_
_entity_poly.entity_id
_entity_poly.type
_entity_poly.pdbx_seq_one_letter_code
_entity_poly.pdbx_strand_id
1 'polypeptide(L)' 'LWSALGTTLDLDERQAIADEIQLFMAEEVFWIGLWNRPQLTVYRSDLINVLPGGQTPYWQVAEWERSAE' A
#
# COMPACT_ATOMS: atom_id res chain seq x y z
N LEU A 1 -5.14 -3.89 -22.38
CA LEU A 1 -4.52 -4.25 -21.08
C LEU A 1 -5.06 -3.39 -19.93
N TRP A 2 -4.84 -2.07 -19.93
CA TRP A 2 -5.29 -1.19 -18.83
C TRP A 2 -6.79 -1.25 -18.48
N SER A 3 -7.67 -1.23 -19.51
CA SER A 3 -9.10 -1.40 -19.29
C SER A 3 -9.46 -2.79 -18.75
N ALA A 4 -8.72 -3.83 -19.16
CA ALA A 4 -8.96 -5.21 -18.72
C ALA A 4 -8.58 -5.39 -17.23
N LEU A 5 -7.44 -4.82 -16.80
CA LEU A 5 -7.01 -4.82 -15.40
C LEU A 5 -8.08 -4.25 -14.44
N GLY A 6 -8.84 -3.26 -14.90
CA GLY A 6 -9.90 -2.60 -14.14
C GLY A 6 -11.24 -3.34 -14.12
N THR A 7 -11.43 -4.33 -14.99
CA THR A 7 -12.72 -5.03 -15.17
C THR A 7 -12.65 -6.54 -14.91
N THR A 8 -11.46 -7.14 -14.93
CA THR A 8 -11.27 -8.57 -14.61
C THR A 8 -11.48 -8.81 -13.11
N LEU A 9 -12.39 -9.74 -12.80
CA LEU A 9 -12.77 -10.10 -11.43
C LEU A 9 -11.96 -11.28 -10.86
N ASP A 10 -11.51 -12.18 -11.74
CA ASP A 10 -10.64 -13.28 -11.35
C ASP A 10 -9.26 -12.75 -10.92
N LEU A 11 -8.78 -13.20 -9.76
CA LEU A 11 -7.58 -12.64 -9.15
C LEU A 11 -6.31 -13.06 -9.90
N ASP A 12 -6.23 -14.32 -10.34
CA ASP A 12 -5.05 -14.85 -11.01
C ASP A 12 -4.93 -14.25 -12.41
N GLU A 13 -6.05 -14.14 -13.13
CA GLU A 13 -6.11 -13.46 -14.43
C GLU A 13 -5.75 -11.98 -14.31
N ARG A 14 -6.27 -11.29 -13.27
CA ARG A 14 -5.95 -9.89 -13.02
C ARG A 14 -4.46 -9.67 -12.71
N GLN A 15 -3.85 -10.58 -11.95
CA GLN A 15 -2.42 -10.52 -11.66
C GLN A 15 -1.60 -10.70 -12.94
N ALA A 16 -1.94 -11.68 -13.78
CA ALA A 16 -1.24 -11.90 -15.05
C ALA A 16 -1.30 -10.67 -15.97
N ILE A 17 -2.46 -10.01 -16.05
CA ILE A 17 -2.61 -8.74 -16.80
C ILE A 17 -1.74 -7.63 -16.18
N ALA A 18 -1.66 -7.55 -14.86
CA ALA A 18 -0.84 -6.55 -14.18
C ALA A 18 0.66 -6.75 -14.46
N ASP A 19 1.12 -8.01 -14.50
CA ASP A 19 2.50 -8.36 -14.78
C ASP A 19 2.89 -8.01 -16.23
N GLU A 20 2.01 -8.28 -17.20
CA GLU A 20 2.21 -7.88 -18.60
C GLU A 20 2.32 -6.36 -18.77
N ILE A 21 1.48 -5.62 -18.06
CA ILE A 21 1.52 -4.17 -18.01
C ILE A 21 2.84 -3.66 -17.42
N GLN A 22 3.31 -4.25 -16.32
CA GLN A 22 4.57 -3.85 -15.69
C GLN A 22 5.76 -4.11 -16.62
N LEU A 23 5.76 -5.23 -17.34
CA LEU A 23 6.78 -5.54 -18.33
C LEU A 23 6.81 -4.48 -19.45
N PHE A 24 5.65 -4.15 -20.03
CA PHE A 24 5.54 -3.10 -21.05
C PHE A 24 6.06 -1.74 -20.55
N MET A 25 5.74 -1.36 -19.31
CA MET A 25 6.24 -0.11 -18.72
C MET A 25 7.75 -0.10 -18.51
N ALA A 26 8.32 -1.25 -18.16
CA ALA A 26 9.76 -1.40 -17.95
C ALA A 26 10.53 -1.36 -19.28
N GLU A 27 10.02 -2.02 -20.31
CA GLU A 27 10.65 -2.07 -21.64
C GLU A 27 10.66 -0.70 -22.33
N GLU A 28 9.56 0.04 -22.25
CA GLU A 28 9.42 1.37 -22.85
C GLU A 28 9.99 2.49 -21.95
N VAL A 29 10.51 2.14 -20.77
CA VAL A 29 11.15 3.06 -19.80
C VAL A 29 10.21 4.22 -19.39
N PHE A 30 8.90 3.98 -19.36
CA PHE A 30 7.93 4.97 -18.88
C PHE A 30 8.08 5.23 -17.38
N TRP A 31 8.58 4.24 -16.63
CA TRP A 31 8.78 4.32 -15.19
C TRP A 31 9.99 3.51 -14.76
N ILE A 32 10.86 4.11 -13.96
CA ILE A 32 12.00 3.43 -13.34
C ILE A 32 11.79 3.46 -11.83
N GLY A 33 11.54 2.29 -11.24
CA GLY A 33 11.47 2.15 -9.79
C GLY A 33 12.85 2.43 -9.18
N LEU A 34 12.93 3.43 -8.29
CA LEU A 34 14.17 3.78 -7.62
C LEU A 34 14.34 2.98 -6.33
N TRP A 35 13.54 3.29 -5.32
CA TRP A 35 13.48 2.56 -4.06
C TRP A 35 12.09 2.71 -3.43
N ASN A 36 11.72 1.72 -2.61
CA ASN A 36 10.54 1.85 -1.76
C ASN A 36 10.86 2.81 -0.62
N ARG A 37 10.11 3.91 -0.52
CA ARG A 37 10.26 4.85 0.59
C ARG A 37 9.76 4.18 1.87
N PRO A 38 10.60 4.05 2.92
CA PRO A 38 10.12 3.58 4.21
C PRO A 38 9.13 4.61 4.78
N GLN A 39 7.95 4.13 5.18
CA GLN A 39 6.98 4.97 5.87
C GLN A 39 7.41 5.08 7.34
N LEU A 40 7.65 6.31 7.80
CA LEU A 40 7.95 6.59 9.20
C LEU A 40 6.73 7.27 9.83
N THR A 41 6.16 6.61 10.83
CA THR A 41 5.12 7.20 11.69
C THR A 41 5.61 7.16 13.12
N VAL A 42 5.56 8.30 13.80
CA VAL A 42 5.99 8.44 15.18
C VAL A 42 4.75 8.59 16.06
N TYR A 43 4.69 7.77 17.11
CA TYR A 43 3.61 7.81 18.11
C TYR A 43 4.19 8.28 19.45
N ARG A 44 3.34 8.89 20.27
CA ARG A 44 3.72 9.20 21.65
C ARG A 44 3.73 7.91 22.47
N SER A 45 4.63 7.82 23.45
CA SER A 45 4.83 6.63 24.29
C SER A 45 3.67 6.31 25.23
N ASP A 46 2.78 7.28 25.48
CA ASP A 46 1.59 7.13 26.32
C ASP A 46 0.36 6.59 25.54
N LEU A 47 0.48 6.36 24.22
CA LEU A 47 -0.61 5.82 23.43
C LEU A 47 -0.65 4.30 23.52
N ILE A 48 -1.82 3.76 23.86
CA ILE A 48 -2.12 2.33 23.86
C ILE A 48 -3.11 1.99 22.75
N ASN A 49 -3.20 0.71 22.39
CA ASN A 49 -4.03 0.20 21.29
C ASN A 49 -3.69 0.80 19.91
N VAL A 50 -2.42 1.16 19.70
CA VAL A 50 -1.93 1.60 18.38
C VAL A 50 -1.53 0.37 17.56
N LEU A 51 -2.25 0.10 16.45
CA LEU A 51 -1.81 -0.83 15.41
C LEU A 51 -1.33 -0.04 14.18
N PRO A 52 0.00 0.07 13.96
CA PRO A 52 0.54 0.76 12.81
C PRO A 52 0.07 0.13 11.50
N GLY A 53 -0.70 0.88 10.71
CA GLY A 53 -1.00 0.55 9.32
C GLY A 53 0.08 1.08 8.39
N GLY A 54 0.33 0.40 7.26
CA GLY A 54 1.30 0.84 6.24
C GLY A 54 0.96 2.19 5.63
N GLN A 55 0.16 2.21 4.57
CA GLN A 55 -0.27 3.44 3.87
C GLN A 55 -1.23 4.29 4.70
N THR A 56 -1.95 3.68 5.65
CA THR A 56 -3.00 4.33 6.46
C THR A 56 -2.66 4.20 7.94
N PRO A 57 -1.65 4.91 8.45
CA PRO A 57 -1.18 4.72 9.83
C PRO A 57 -2.22 5.02 10.91
N TYR A 58 -3.26 5.79 10.59
CA TYR A 58 -4.32 6.24 11.51
C TYR A 58 -5.66 5.52 11.30
N TRP A 59 -5.68 4.39 10.59
CA TRP A 59 -6.91 3.70 10.19
C TRP A 59 -7.82 3.30 11.37
N GLN A 60 -7.24 3.03 12.54
CA GLN A 60 -7.96 2.69 13.78
C GLN A 60 -7.81 3.73 14.89
N VAL A 61 -7.59 5.00 14.53
CA VAL A 61 -7.34 6.07 15.53
C VAL A 61 -8.46 6.21 16.57
N ALA A 62 -9.69 5.82 16.22
CA ALA A 62 -10.84 5.86 17.11
C ALA A 62 -10.73 4.88 18.31
N GLU A 63 -9.87 3.87 18.22
CA GLU A 63 -9.65 2.85 19.26
C GLU A 63 -8.46 3.19 20.16
N TRP A 64 -7.76 4.28 19.87
CA TRP A 64 -6.57 4.67 20.62
C TRP A 64 -6.95 5.28 21.95
N GLU A 65 -6.22 4.89 22.98
CA GLU A 65 -6.38 5.43 24.31
C GLU A 65 -5.05 6.00 24.79
N ARG A 66 -5.09 6.89 25.77
CA ARG A 66 -3.91 7.25 26.54
C ARG A 66 -3.81 6.33 27.74
N SER A 67 -2.61 5.86 28.04
CA SER A 67 -2.34 5.19 29.30
C SER A 67 -2.75 6.11 30.45
N ALA A 68 -3.53 5.59 31.39
CA ALA A 68 -3.76 6.26 32.66
C ALA A 68 -2.45 6.20 33.47
N GLU A 69 -1.66 7.26 33.40
CA GLU A 69 -0.84 7.64 34.57
C GLU A 69 -1.74 8.29 35.62
#